data_AF-A0A4Y2S043-F1
#
_entry.id   AF-A0A4Y2S043-F1
#
_cell.length_a   1.000
_cell.length_b   1.000
_cell.length_c   1.000
_cell.angle_alpha   90.00
_cell.angle_beta   90.00
_cell.angle_gamma   90.00
#
_symmetry.space_group_name_H-M   'P 1'
#
loop_
_entity.id
_entity.type
_entity.pdbx_description
1 polymer ?
#
loop_
_entity_poly.entity_id
_entity_poly.type
_entity_poly.pdbx_seq_one_letter_code
_entity_poly.pdbx_strand_id
1 'polypeptide(L)'
;MERNRDNLGRKTVLFAANGSSIYTYGKRELSLNLGFPKKFRLTFIIADVSKPILGPKSHQEFLTTLHEHFREIQPKQTSDHSGRLFFVHKDLSDASHAFVSQDMVKRTLRQPYDGPFKVLARKPT
;
A
#
# COMPACT_ATOMS: atom_id res chain seq x y z
N MET A 1 22.73 -12.30 -50.64
CA MET A 1 22.43 -11.12 -49.80
C MET A 1 21.04 -11.41 -49.24
N GLU A 2 20.79 -11.61 -47.96
CA GLU A 2 21.30 -10.97 -46.75
C GLU A 2 21.20 -11.96 -45.57
N ARG A 3 22.25 -12.00 -44.74
CA ARG A 3 22.37 -12.89 -43.58
C ARG A 3 21.64 -12.24 -42.39
N ASN A 4 20.51 -12.80 -41.96
CA ASN A 4 19.95 -12.47 -40.64
C ASN A 4 20.57 -13.39 -39.58
N ARG A 5 21.68 -12.91 -39.01
CA ARG A 5 22.35 -13.45 -37.84
C ARG A 5 21.53 -13.10 -36.58
N ASP A 6 21.54 -14.06 -35.65
CA ASP A 6 21.35 -13.88 -34.20
C ASP A 6 19.92 -13.75 -33.64
N ASN A 7 19.19 -14.88 -33.60
CA ASN A 7 18.18 -15.13 -32.55
C ASN A 7 18.12 -16.61 -32.17
N LEU A 8 19.28 -17.23 -31.93
CA LEU A 8 19.31 -18.49 -31.16
C LEU A 8 18.97 -18.11 -29.71
N GLY A 9 17.70 -18.32 -29.34
CA GLY A 9 17.16 -17.99 -28.03
C GLY A 9 18.12 -18.41 -26.93
N ARG A 10 18.72 -17.44 -26.25
CA ARG A 10 19.66 -17.68 -25.14
C ARG A 10 18.96 -18.56 -24.11
N LYS A 11 19.27 -19.86 -24.11
CA LYS A 11 18.78 -20.81 -23.11
C LYS A 11 19.25 -20.32 -21.75
N THR A 12 18.33 -19.72 -20.99
CA THR A 12 18.64 -19.20 -19.66
C THR A 12 18.72 -20.40 -18.72
N VAL A 13 19.94 -20.82 -18.38
CA VAL A 13 20.20 -21.86 -17.38
C VAL A 13 20.28 -21.16 -16.03
N LEU A 14 19.44 -21.58 -15.10
CA LEU A 14 19.47 -21.09 -13.72
C LEU A 14 20.28 -22.08 -12.87
N PHE A 15 21.04 -21.56 -11.92
CA PHE A 15 21.83 -22.36 -10.99
C PHE A 15 21.35 -22.12 -9.57
N ALA A 16 21.26 -23.20 -8.79
CA ALA A 16 21.02 -23.13 -7.36
C ALA A 16 22.29 -22.68 -6.62
N ALA A 17 22.16 -22.26 -5.36
CA ALA A 17 23.28 -21.80 -4.55
C ALA A 17 24.35 -22.88 -4.29
N ASN A 18 24.00 -24.15 -4.47
CA ASN A 18 24.93 -25.29 -4.41
C ASN A 18 25.61 -25.60 -5.77
N GLY A 19 25.38 -24.77 -6.80
CA GLY A 19 25.95 -24.93 -8.13
C GLY A 19 25.22 -25.91 -9.05
N SER A 20 24.14 -26.56 -8.60
CA SER A 20 23.37 -27.47 -9.47
C SER A 20 22.53 -26.70 -10.51
N SER A 21 22.38 -27.28 -11.70
CA SER A 21 21.50 -26.70 -12.73
C SER A 21 20.03 -26.92 -12.38
N ILE A 22 19.23 -25.88 -12.51
CA ILE A 22 17.77 -25.93 -12.34
C ILE A 22 17.15 -26.15 -13.72
N TYR A 23 16.32 -27.19 -13.85
CA TYR A 23 15.60 -27.45 -15.09
C TYR A 23 14.55 -26.36 -15.34
N THR A 24 14.59 -25.72 -16.51
CA THR A 24 13.68 -24.63 -16.88
C THR A 24 12.79 -25.05 -18.06
N TYR A 25 11.49 -24.78 -17.92
CA TYR A 25 10.47 -25.13 -18.90
C TYR A 25 10.13 -23.98 -19.85
N GLY A 26 10.50 -22.75 -19.48
CA GLY A 26 10.30 -21.56 -20.32
C GLY A 26 9.96 -20.33 -19.52
N LYS A 27 9.49 -19.29 -20.22
CA LYS A 27 9.01 -18.04 -19.62
C LYS A 27 7.50 -17.93 -19.82
N ARG A 28 6.80 -17.46 -18.79
CA ARG A 28 5.36 -17.18 -18.85
C ARG A 28 5.11 -15.78 -18.30
N GLU A 29 4.35 -14.98 -19.03
CA GLU A 29 3.83 -13.73 -18.49
C GLU A 29 2.57 -14.00 -17.66
N LEU A 30 2.50 -13.44 -16.45
CA LEU A 30 1.34 -13.51 -15.58
C LEU A 30 0.88 -12.09 -15.25
N SER A 31 -0.43 -11.88 -15.33
CA SER A 31 -1.07 -10.62 -14.92
C SER A 31 -1.54 -10.76 -13.48
N LEU A 32 -0.88 -10.08 -12.55
CA LEU A 32 -1.26 -10.04 -11.14
C LEU A 32 -2.23 -8.86 -10.91
N ASN A 33 -3.45 -9.19 -10.51
CA ASN A 33 -4.45 -8.20 -10.12
C ASN A 33 -4.40 -8.03 -8.60
N LEU A 34 -3.97 -6.86 -8.14
CA LEU A 34 -3.87 -6.50 -6.72
C LEU A 34 -5.02 -5.58 -6.27
N GLY A 35 -6.08 -5.43 -7.07
CA GLY A 35 -7.19 -4.52 -6.76
C GLY A 35 -6.94 -3.05 -7.13
N PHE A 36 -5.83 -2.74 -7.80
CA PHE A 36 -5.51 -1.40 -8.31
C PHE A 36 -5.94 -1.23 -9.78
N PRO A 37 -6.12 0.02 -10.25
CA PRO A 37 -6.50 0.30 -11.65
C PRO A 37 -5.48 -0.23 -12.68
N LYS A 38 -4.21 -0.32 -12.28
CA LYS A 38 -3.11 -0.78 -13.14
C LYS A 38 -2.81 -2.25 -12.87
N LYS A 39 -2.82 -3.05 -13.94
CA LYS A 39 -2.51 -4.50 -13.88
C LYS A 39 -1.00 -4.71 -13.96
N PHE A 40 -0.46 -5.56 -13.08
CA PHE A 40 0.96 -5.91 -13.09
C PHE A 40 1.21 -7.06 -14.05
N ARG A 41 1.90 -6.81 -15.17
CA ARG A 41 2.34 -7.86 -16.09
C ARG A 41 3.78 -8.24 -15.76
N LEU A 42 3.97 -9.42 -15.19
CA LEU A 42 5.26 -9.92 -14.75
C LEU A 42 5.63 -11.16 -15.57
N THR A 43 6.87 -11.21 -16.08
CA THR A 43 7.38 -12.40 -16.76
C THR A 43 8.09 -13.30 -15.76
N PHE A 44 7.56 -14.51 -15.58
CA PHE A 44 8.09 -15.55 -14.71
C PHE A 44 8.87 -16.58 -15.51
N ILE A 45 9.93 -17.14 -14.91
CA ILE A 45 10.61 -18.33 -15.43
C ILE A 45 9.99 -19.54 -14.75
N ILE A 46 9.48 -20.49 -15.53
CA ILE A 46 8.92 -21.74 -15.03
C ILE A 46 10.06 -22.75 -14.92
N ALA A 47 10.27 -23.29 -13.73
CA ALA A 47 11.40 -24.15 -13.42
C ALA A 47 11.02 -25.21 -12.39
N ASP A 48 11.76 -26.31 -12.36
CA ASP A 48 11.60 -27.36 -11.36
C ASP A 48 12.33 -26.98 -10.06
N VAL A 49 11.57 -26.39 -9.13
CA VAL A 49 12.07 -25.92 -7.83
C VAL A 49 11.08 -26.31 -6.73
N SER A 50 11.58 -26.81 -5.60
CA SER A 50 10.75 -27.28 -4.48
C SER A 50 9.99 -26.16 -3.75
N LYS A 51 10.49 -24.93 -3.82
CA LYS A 51 9.85 -23.74 -3.25
C LYS A 51 9.81 -22.65 -4.33
N PRO A 52 8.62 -22.08 -4.64
CA PRO A 52 8.52 -21.00 -5.61
C PRO A 52 9.22 -19.75 -5.06
N ILE A 53 10.10 -19.14 -5.88
CA ILE A 53 10.87 -17.96 -5.50
C ILE A 53 10.31 -16.77 -6.26
N LEU A 54 9.85 -15.75 -5.54
CA LEU A 54 9.63 -14.41 -6.09
C LEU A 54 10.98 -13.70 -6.14
N GLY A 55 11.82 -14.13 -7.07
CA GLY A 55 13.10 -13.50 -7.35
C GLY A 55 12.93 -12.56 -8.53
N PRO A 56 12.95 -11.23 -8.33
CA PRO A 56 13.14 -10.34 -9.46
C PRO A 56 14.60 -10.46 -9.91
N LYS A 57 14.91 -9.92 -11.10
CA LYS A 57 16.29 -9.85 -11.60
C LYS A 57 17.26 -9.22 -10.58
N SER A 58 16.74 -8.37 -9.69
CA SER A 58 17.28 -8.08 -8.36
C SER A 58 16.14 -7.72 -7.38
N HIS A 59 16.27 -8.06 -6.09
CA HIS A 59 15.28 -7.70 -5.05
C HIS A 59 14.98 -6.19 -5.05
N GLN A 60 16.01 -5.38 -5.34
CA GLN A 60 15.96 -3.93 -5.37
C GLN A 60 15.08 -3.41 -6.52
N GLU A 61 15.23 -3.90 -7.75
CA GLU A 61 14.44 -3.45 -8.91
C GLU A 61 12.93 -3.64 -8.73
N PHE A 62 12.54 -4.75 -8.10
CA PHE A 62 11.14 -5.01 -7.79
C PHE A 62 10.60 -4.09 -6.72
N LEU A 63 11.36 -3.91 -5.62
CA LEU A 63 10.97 -2.97 -4.58
C LEU A 63 10.86 -1.56 -5.17
N THR A 64 11.80 -1.11 -6.00
CA THR A 64 11.74 0.20 -6.65
C THR A 64 10.49 0.34 -7.53
N THR A 65 10.23 -0.63 -8.41
CA THR A 65 9.05 -0.61 -9.30
C THR A 65 7.74 -0.59 -8.51
N LEU A 66 7.69 -1.37 -7.42
CA LEU A 66 6.54 -1.45 -6.54
C LEU A 66 6.36 -0.14 -5.76
N HIS A 67 7.43 0.42 -5.22
CA HIS A 67 7.42 1.66 -4.45
C HIS A 67 7.07 2.89 -5.32
N GLU A 68 7.54 2.92 -6.57
CA GLU A 68 7.12 3.91 -7.59
C GLU A 68 5.63 3.81 -7.89
N HIS A 69 5.10 2.58 -8.03
CA HIS A 69 3.67 2.38 -8.21
C HIS A 69 2.84 2.83 -7.01
N PHE A 70 3.26 2.43 -5.81
CA PHE A 70 2.56 2.83 -4.59
C PHE A 70 2.65 4.34 -4.37
N ARG A 71 3.71 5.01 -4.82
CA ARG A 71 3.79 6.49 -4.86
C ARG A 71 2.71 7.12 -5.74
N GLU A 72 2.36 6.52 -6.89
CA GLU A 72 1.25 7.00 -7.74
C GLU A 72 -0.13 6.77 -7.08
N ILE A 73 -0.24 5.78 -6.19
CA ILE A 73 -1.49 5.41 -5.51
C ILE A 73 -1.64 6.13 -4.16
N GLN A 74 -0.56 6.67 -3.60
CA GLN A 74 -0.61 7.41 -2.33
C GLN A 74 -1.59 8.58 -2.44
N PRO A 75 -2.32 8.90 -1.35
CA PRO A 75 -3.26 10.00 -1.34
C PRO A 75 -2.56 11.26 -1.84
N LYS A 76 -3.00 11.75 -3.00
CA LYS A 76 -2.56 13.05 -3.51
C LYS A 76 -2.98 14.08 -2.45
N GLN A 77 -2.04 14.93 -2.04
CA GLN A 77 -2.29 16.03 -1.10
C GLN A 77 -3.64 16.67 -1.44
N THR A 78 -4.64 16.43 -0.60
CA THR A 78 -5.91 17.12 -0.66
C THR A 78 -5.65 18.58 -0.33
N SER A 79 -6.46 19.50 -0.86
CA SER A 79 -6.42 20.91 -0.45
C SER A 79 -6.36 20.97 1.07
N ASP A 80 -5.22 21.39 1.58
CA ASP A 80 -4.92 21.26 2.98
C ASP A 80 -5.61 22.39 3.73
N HIS A 81 -6.69 22.06 4.44
CA HIS A 81 -7.29 22.96 5.42
C HIS A 81 -6.61 22.83 6.80
N SER A 82 -5.50 22.08 6.93
CA SER A 82 -4.80 21.76 8.18
C SER A 82 -4.13 22.92 8.89
N GLY A 83 -4.27 24.16 8.41
CA GLY A 83 -3.96 25.34 9.22
C GLY A 83 -4.66 25.29 10.59
N ARG A 84 -5.72 24.50 10.72
CA ARG A 84 -6.35 24.13 12.00
C ARG A 84 -6.20 22.63 12.29
N LEU A 85 -5.45 22.29 13.35
CA LEU A 85 -5.27 20.92 13.84
C LEU A 85 -6.58 20.24 14.30
N PHE A 86 -7.64 21.01 14.51
CA PHE A 86 -8.94 20.54 14.96
C PHE A 86 -10.06 21.44 14.40
N PHE A 87 -11.12 20.85 13.89
CA PHE A 87 -12.32 21.59 13.49
C PHE A 87 -13.03 22.14 14.73
N VAL A 88 -13.26 23.46 14.78
CA VAL A 88 -14.05 24.11 15.84
C VAL A 88 -15.20 24.83 15.18
N HIS A 89 -16.42 24.51 15.62
CA HIS A 89 -17.63 25.16 15.15
C HIS A 89 -17.66 26.65 15.56
N LYS A 90 -18.17 27.53 14.69
CA LYS A 90 -18.20 28.98 14.93
C LYS A 90 -18.96 29.35 16.22
N ASP A 91 -20.09 28.69 16.44
CA ASP A 91 -20.98 28.97 17.58
C ASP A 91 -20.56 28.24 18.87
N LEU A 92 -19.38 27.60 18.90
CA LEU A 92 -18.91 26.92 20.10
C LEU A 92 -18.65 27.91 21.26
N SER A 93 -18.32 29.15 20.93
CA SER A 93 -18.20 30.28 21.86
C SER A 93 -19.50 30.66 22.56
N ASP A 94 -20.66 30.28 21.99
CA ASP A 94 -22.00 30.67 22.42
C ASP A 94 -22.87 29.47 22.84
N ALA A 95 -22.43 28.24 22.57
CA ALA A 95 -23.14 27.01 22.93
C ALA A 95 -23.66 27.00 24.38
N SER A 96 -24.94 26.67 24.58
CA SER A 96 -25.57 26.65 25.90
C SER A 96 -25.29 25.37 26.69
N HIS A 97 -25.06 24.27 25.97
CA HIS A 97 -24.78 22.96 26.54
C HIS A 97 -23.59 22.29 25.83
N ALA A 98 -22.89 21.42 26.54
CA ALA A 98 -21.77 20.65 26.03
C ALA A 98 -21.91 19.17 26.41
N PHE A 99 -21.39 18.30 25.53
CA PHE A 99 -21.28 16.86 25.74
C PHE A 99 -19.84 16.52 26.15
N VAL A 100 -19.64 15.62 27.11
CA VAL A 100 -18.29 15.25 27.61
C VAL A 100 -17.92 13.85 27.14
N SER A 101 -16.74 13.71 26.52
CA SER A 101 -16.25 12.40 26.04
C SER A 101 -15.86 11.50 27.21
N GLN A 102 -16.34 10.25 27.18
CA GLN A 102 -15.87 9.20 28.08
C GLN A 102 -14.67 8.48 27.44
N ASP A 103 -13.44 8.97 27.69
CA ASP A 103 -12.19 8.39 27.19
C ASP A 103 -11.73 7.18 28.03
N MET A 104 -12.60 6.18 28.17
CA MET A 104 -12.28 4.92 28.85
C MET A 104 -12.48 3.73 27.91
N VAL A 105 -11.64 2.68 28.04
CA VAL A 105 -11.79 1.41 27.32
C VAL A 105 -13.17 0.82 27.64
N LYS A 106 -14.08 0.85 26.65
CA LYS A 106 -15.52 0.67 26.89
C LYS A 106 -15.92 -0.78 27.15
N ARG A 107 -16.91 -0.96 28.03
CA ARG A 107 -17.86 -2.08 27.96
C ARG A 107 -18.84 -1.82 26.81
N THR A 108 -19.31 -2.87 26.14
CA THR A 108 -20.25 -2.78 25.01
C THR A 108 -21.52 -1.99 25.38
N LEU A 109 -22.05 -1.23 24.41
CA LEU A 109 -23.33 -0.49 24.46
C LEU A 109 -23.43 0.77 25.35
N ARG A 110 -22.32 1.40 25.74
CA ARG A 110 -22.36 2.73 26.39
C ARG A 110 -22.26 3.89 25.39
N GLN A 111 -23.03 4.94 25.65
CA GLN A 111 -22.98 6.17 24.86
C GLN A 111 -21.58 6.80 24.98
N PRO A 112 -20.96 7.23 23.87
CA PRO A 112 -19.61 7.81 23.89
C PRO A 112 -19.49 9.12 24.66
N TYR A 113 -20.59 9.84 24.81
CA TYR A 113 -20.63 11.13 25.45
C TYR A 113 -21.68 11.13 26.55
N ASP A 114 -21.35 11.79 27.65
CA ASP A 114 -22.33 12.10 28.69
C ASP A 114 -22.97 13.46 28.42
N GLY A 115 -24.30 13.48 28.60
CA GLY A 115 -25.16 14.64 28.86
C GLY A 115 -25.17 15.76 27.82
N PRO A 116 -26.24 16.57 27.77
CA PRO A 116 -26.10 17.99 27.53
C PRO A 116 -25.89 18.69 28.88
N PHE A 117 -24.66 19.05 29.21
CA PHE A 117 -24.33 19.80 30.42
C PHE A 117 -24.39 21.30 30.14
N LYS A 118 -25.11 22.06 30.96
CA LYS A 118 -25.15 23.52 30.84
C LYS A 118 -23.77 24.10 31.10
N VAL A 119 -23.22 24.88 30.17
CA VAL A 119 -21.93 25.55 30.38
C VAL A 119 -22.13 26.79 31.24
N LEU A 120 -21.47 26.84 32.39
CA LEU A 120 -21.64 27.89 33.40
C LEU A 120 -20.62 29.03 33.22
N ALA A 121 -19.42 28.69 32.77
CA ALA A 121 -18.34 29.64 32.54
C ALA A 121 -17.40 29.11 31.44
N ARG A 122 -16.78 30.03 30.70
CA ARG A 122 -15.74 29.74 29.71
C ARG A 122 -14.47 30.47 30.12
N LYS A 123 -13.31 29.82 30.04
CA LYS A 123 -12.03 30.52 30.16
C LYS A 123 -11.75 31.21 28.82
N PRO A 124 -11.34 32.50 28.82
CA PRO A 124 -10.79 33.08 27.61
C PRO A 124 -9.53 32.30 27.22
N THR A 125 -9.46 31.94 25.94
CA THR A 125 -8.31 31.24 25.34
C THR A 125 -7.22 32.23 24.96
#